data_AF-T0INZ4-F1
#
_entry.id   AF-T0INZ4-F1
#
_cell.length_a   1.000
_cell.length_b   1.000
_cell.length_c   1.000
_cell.angle_alpha   90.00
_cell.angle_beta   90.00
_cell.angle_gamma   90.00
#
_symmetry.space_group_name_H-M   'P 1'
#
loop_
_entity.id
_entity.type
_entity.pdbx_description
1 polymer ?
#
loop_
_entity_poly.entity_id
_entity_poly.type
_entity_poly.pdbx_seq_one_letter_code
_entity_poly.pdbx_strand_id
1 'polypeptide(L)'
;MTGSSIGDDAADRRRYRAFLSYSHADERFAARLHRWLETYRLPSRLAGSPSPRGPVPRRLAPIFRDRAELPAASSLDREVRLALSQSDALLVLCSPAAKASRWVDAEIALFRELHPDRPVIAALIQGEPADSFPPALLARDPDGVEQEPIAADFHPDRDGAKLARLKIVAGLTGVALDQIIQRDAQRQLRRVIGVTFLLVLLALFMALMLVFVARARSEAEKQRQQAEGLIEFMLTDLREKLEGVGRLDVLQTVNKRALGYYAEQPDLSALPADSLERRARILQAMGADDFKRGDAAGALAQFAEAYRVTAALRAADPDDPKRLFAHAQSEFWLGYVDFMRNRYDAALPRFRSYQSLAQQLVRQEPGNRAYWRELGYAQGNICTIAVTRNAGAQALKDCSAALATMERVHRMAPGDPDIAADLANRHAWMADALRLQGEDAAALQQRKRQGEILQSLLKDDPKNAGYLQDWMLARYSMSKLLHALGETQRAEMLRAEAREDVDRLVASDPDNNDWRVWQRKLTRPLANRRE
;
A
#
# COMPACT_ATOMS: atom_id res chain seq x y z
N MET A 1 -67.84 -12.28 85.10
CA MET A 1 -66.88 -11.19 85.41
C MET A 1 -65.73 -11.36 84.44
N THR A 2 -65.33 -10.45 83.56
CA THR A 2 -65.56 -9.03 83.24
C THR A 2 -64.47 -8.78 82.17
N GLY A 3 -64.63 -8.11 81.04
CA GLY A 3 -65.76 -7.62 80.28
C GLY A 3 -65.25 -7.45 78.84
N SER A 4 -66.19 -7.50 77.90
CA SER A 4 -66.01 -7.00 76.55
C SER A 4 -65.73 -5.49 76.60
N SER A 5 -64.70 -5.02 75.90
CA SER A 5 -64.64 -3.64 75.41
C SER A 5 -64.47 -3.66 73.90
N ILE A 6 -65.61 -3.62 73.22
CA ILE A 6 -65.72 -2.95 71.92
C ILE A 6 -65.41 -1.47 72.16
N GLY A 7 -64.55 -0.88 71.36
CA GLY A 7 -64.17 0.53 71.44
C GLY A 7 -63.33 0.93 70.24
N ASP A 8 -64.03 1.42 69.21
CA ASP A 8 -63.52 2.10 68.02
C ASP A 8 -62.37 3.08 68.32
N ASP A 9 -61.25 2.95 67.60
CA ASP A 9 -60.77 3.96 66.63
C ASP A 9 -59.36 3.58 66.12
N ALA A 10 -59.31 2.55 65.27
CA ALA A 10 -58.22 2.35 64.32
C ALA A 10 -58.58 2.98 62.96
N ALA A 11 -59.20 4.17 62.99
CA ALA A 11 -59.49 5.00 61.84
C ALA A 11 -58.34 6.00 61.59
N ASP A 12 -57.34 5.52 60.87
CA ASP A 12 -56.62 6.24 59.82
C ASP A 12 -55.89 7.56 60.20
N ARG A 13 -54.83 7.46 61.01
CA ARG A 13 -53.80 8.52 61.12
C ARG A 13 -52.96 8.53 59.83
N ARG A 14 -53.50 9.02 58.70
CA ARG A 14 -52.74 9.21 57.45
C ARG A 14 -51.71 10.31 57.66
N ARG A 15 -50.50 9.92 58.04
CA ARG A 15 -49.38 10.87 58.09
C ARG A 15 -48.92 11.19 56.67
N TYR A 16 -49.03 12.45 56.28
CA TYR A 16 -48.59 12.92 54.98
C TYR A 16 -47.14 13.40 55.04
N ARG A 17 -46.36 13.12 54.00
CA ARG A 17 -44.98 13.62 53.88
C ARG A 17 -44.93 15.11 53.60
N ALA A 18 -45.97 15.64 52.95
CA ALA A 18 -46.14 17.06 52.73
C ALA A 18 -47.62 17.38 52.50
N PHE A 19 -47.99 18.62 52.82
CA PHE A 19 -49.21 19.26 52.36
C PHE A 19 -48.86 20.19 51.19
N LEU A 20 -49.58 20.11 50.07
CA LEU A 20 -49.41 21.01 48.92
C LEU A 20 -50.48 22.10 48.95
N SER A 21 -50.08 23.31 49.32
CA SER A 21 -50.91 24.52 49.30
C SER A 21 -50.70 25.30 48.00
N TYR A 22 -51.79 25.71 47.33
CA TYR A 22 -51.75 26.41 46.04
C TYR A 22 -53.03 27.22 45.80
N SER A 23 -52.96 28.25 44.96
CA SER A 23 -54.14 28.99 44.48
C SER A 23 -54.85 28.23 43.37
N HIS A 24 -56.18 28.37 43.22
CA HIS A 24 -56.94 27.71 42.15
C HIS A 24 -56.36 28.01 40.75
N ALA A 25 -55.83 29.23 40.53
CA ALA A 25 -55.16 29.60 39.27
C ALA A 25 -53.95 28.70 38.93
N ASP A 26 -53.32 28.08 39.93
CA ASP A 26 -52.10 27.27 39.81
C ASP A 26 -52.37 25.76 39.75
N GLU A 27 -53.64 25.33 39.69
CA GLU A 27 -54.05 23.93 39.79
C GLU A 27 -53.35 23.01 38.78
N ARG A 28 -53.22 23.46 37.53
CA ARG A 28 -52.54 22.67 36.48
C ARG A 28 -51.08 22.41 36.82
N PHE A 29 -50.41 23.37 37.47
CA PHE A 29 -49.03 23.20 37.91
C PHE A 29 -48.96 22.29 39.14
N ALA A 30 -49.83 22.53 40.13
CA ALA A 30 -49.95 21.70 41.32
C ALA A 30 -50.19 20.22 40.99
N ALA A 31 -51.10 19.91 40.07
CA ALA A 31 -51.41 18.55 39.62
C ALA A 31 -50.23 17.84 38.94
N ARG A 32 -49.37 18.59 38.21
CA ARG A 32 -48.17 18.03 37.58
C ARG A 32 -47.06 17.78 38.61
N LEU A 33 -46.84 18.73 39.53
CA LEU A 33 -45.82 18.61 40.56
C LEU A 33 -46.18 17.51 41.56
N HIS A 34 -47.44 17.44 42.00
CA HIS A 34 -47.94 16.40 42.90
C HIS A 34 -47.71 14.99 42.34
N ARG A 35 -48.12 14.72 41.10
CA ARG A 35 -47.86 13.43 40.42
C ARG A 35 -46.38 13.10 40.33
N TRP A 36 -45.53 14.10 40.05
CA TRP A 36 -44.10 13.88 39.98
C TRP A 36 -43.50 13.52 41.35
N LEU A 37 -43.91 14.23 42.41
CA LEU A 37 -43.43 13.96 43.78
C LEU A 37 -43.87 12.57 44.29
N GLU A 38 -45.12 12.19 44.02
CA GLU A 38 -45.68 10.86 44.37
C GLU A 38 -44.93 9.70 43.71
N THR A 39 -44.47 9.90 42.47
CA THR A 39 -43.78 8.87 41.69
C THR A 39 -42.26 8.89 41.87
N TYR A 40 -41.70 9.96 42.42
CA TYR A 40 -40.26 10.11 42.61
C TYR A 40 -39.72 9.10 43.63
N ARG A 41 -38.64 8.41 43.25
CA ARG A 41 -37.93 7.45 44.11
C ARG A 41 -36.56 8.01 44.47
N LEU A 42 -36.27 8.06 45.77
CA LEU A 42 -34.96 8.49 46.23
C LEU A 42 -33.88 7.43 45.92
N PRO A 43 -32.63 7.85 45.68
CA PRO A 43 -31.51 6.94 45.47
C PRO A 43 -31.37 5.92 46.61
N SER A 44 -31.12 4.65 46.28
CA SER A 44 -31.10 3.55 47.25
C SER A 44 -30.05 3.66 48.35
N ARG A 45 -29.01 4.49 48.16
CA ARG A 45 -27.98 4.76 49.18
C ARG A 45 -28.40 5.82 50.20
N LEU A 46 -29.32 6.69 49.81
CA LEU A 46 -29.88 7.74 50.67
C LEU A 46 -31.10 7.22 51.41
N ALA A 47 -31.90 6.34 50.80
CA ALA A 47 -33.03 5.73 51.49
C ALA A 47 -32.60 4.99 52.77
N GLY A 48 -33.09 5.43 53.93
CA GLY A 48 -32.74 4.92 55.26
C GLY A 48 -31.55 5.60 55.92
N SER A 49 -30.85 6.52 55.25
CA SER A 49 -29.79 7.31 55.90
C SER A 49 -30.39 8.29 56.92
N PRO A 50 -29.69 8.59 58.01
CA PRO A 50 -30.12 9.63 58.94
C PRO A 50 -30.11 11.00 58.24
N SER A 51 -31.18 11.78 58.40
CA SER A 51 -31.21 13.20 58.06
C SER A 51 -31.73 14.02 59.24
N PRO A 52 -31.56 15.35 59.24
CA PRO A 52 -32.15 16.23 60.25
C PRO A 52 -33.67 16.10 60.39
N ARG A 53 -34.35 15.50 59.41
CA ARG A 53 -35.81 15.31 59.35
C ARG A 53 -36.23 13.85 59.57
N GLY A 54 -35.32 13.02 60.10
CA GLY A 54 -35.52 11.59 60.33
C GLY A 54 -34.94 10.71 59.20
N PRO A 55 -35.17 9.39 59.24
CA PRO A 55 -34.65 8.48 58.22
C PRO A 55 -35.27 8.80 56.85
N VAL A 56 -34.41 9.00 55.85
CA VAL A 56 -34.82 9.38 54.50
C VAL A 56 -35.72 8.30 53.88
N PRO A 57 -36.93 8.62 53.40
CA PRO A 57 -37.85 7.63 52.88
C PRO A 57 -37.46 7.16 51.47
N ARG A 58 -37.94 5.97 51.05
CA ARG A 58 -37.76 5.48 49.67
C ARG A 58 -38.63 6.25 48.65
N ARG A 59 -39.75 6.82 49.10
CA ARG A 59 -40.73 7.60 48.31
C ARG A 59 -41.26 8.76 49.14
N LEU A 60 -41.71 9.81 48.46
CA LEU A 60 -42.33 10.97 49.09
C LEU A 60 -43.85 10.84 49.27
N ALA A 61 -44.43 9.70 48.90
CA ALA A 61 -45.84 9.38 49.09
C ALA A 61 -46.16 9.03 50.57
N PRO A 62 -47.34 9.41 51.11
CA PRO A 62 -48.39 10.21 50.47
C PRO A 62 -48.20 11.73 50.68
N ILE A 63 -48.53 12.54 49.68
CA ILE A 63 -48.60 14.00 49.73
C ILE A 63 -50.07 14.41 49.65
N PHE A 64 -50.55 15.14 50.65
CA PHE A 64 -51.89 15.70 50.60
C PHE A 64 -51.93 16.86 49.61
N ARG A 65 -52.91 16.84 48.72
CA ARG A 65 -53.23 17.95 47.82
C ARG A 65 -54.69 18.24 48.00
N ASP A 66 -55.00 19.43 48.48
CA ASP A 66 -56.38 19.86 48.60
C ASP A 66 -57.03 19.96 47.21
N ARG A 67 -58.32 19.65 47.12
CA ARG A 67 -59.12 19.92 45.92
C ARG A 67 -59.72 21.31 46.13
N ALA A 68 -59.20 22.30 45.41
CA ALA A 68 -59.75 23.65 45.41
C ALA A 68 -61.16 23.69 44.79
N GLU A 69 -62.16 23.18 45.51
CA GLU A 69 -63.59 23.40 45.30
C GLU A 69 -64.19 23.67 46.67
N LEU A 70 -64.55 24.94 46.95
CA LEU A 70 -65.75 25.33 47.72
C LEU A 70 -65.85 26.87 47.78
N PRO A 71 -66.74 27.51 47.01
CA PRO A 71 -66.98 28.97 47.06
C PRO A 71 -67.80 29.44 48.27
N ALA A 72 -68.04 28.61 49.30
CA ALA A 72 -69.10 28.89 50.29
C ALA A 72 -68.86 28.37 51.73
N ALA A 73 -67.63 28.39 52.24
CA ALA A 73 -67.34 28.18 53.66
C ALA A 73 -66.50 29.32 54.24
N SER A 74 -66.94 29.93 55.34
CA SER A 74 -66.28 31.06 56.00
C SER A 74 -65.17 30.66 56.99
N SER A 75 -64.74 29.38 56.98
CA SER A 75 -63.67 28.85 57.82
C SER A 75 -62.96 27.68 57.12
N LEU A 76 -61.65 27.48 57.39
CA LEU A 76 -60.90 26.31 56.92
C LEU A 76 -61.67 25.03 57.23
N ASP A 77 -61.85 24.17 56.22
CA ASP A 77 -62.55 22.91 56.37
C ASP A 77 -61.84 21.98 57.38
N ARG A 78 -62.62 21.17 58.10
CA ARG A 78 -62.12 20.27 59.16
C ARG A 78 -61.11 19.27 58.59
N GLU A 79 -61.28 18.85 57.33
CA GLU A 79 -60.38 17.94 56.64
C GLU A 79 -59.01 18.58 56.37
N VAL A 80 -58.98 19.82 55.87
CA VAL A 80 -57.75 20.58 55.61
C VAL A 80 -56.95 20.81 56.89
N ARG A 81 -57.62 21.20 57.99
CA ARG A 81 -56.98 21.37 59.30
C ARG A 81 -56.38 20.05 59.81
N LEU A 82 -57.09 18.94 59.64
CA LEU A 82 -56.61 17.62 60.02
C LEU A 82 -55.39 17.22 59.17
N ALA A 83 -55.44 17.41 57.85
CA ALA A 83 -54.35 17.11 56.93
C ALA A 83 -53.09 17.94 57.22
N LEU A 84 -53.24 19.24 57.52
CA LEU A 84 -52.14 20.11 57.97
C LEU A 84 -51.53 19.61 59.28
N SER A 85 -52.36 19.20 60.25
CA SER A 85 -51.87 18.65 61.53
C SER A 85 -51.08 17.35 61.34
N GLN A 86 -51.39 16.58 60.29
CA GLN A 86 -50.78 15.28 60.00
C GLN A 86 -49.64 15.34 58.96
N SER A 87 -49.25 16.53 58.48
CA SER A 87 -48.24 16.70 57.44
C SER A 87 -46.84 17.01 58.00
N ASP A 88 -45.82 16.29 57.54
CA ASP A 88 -44.42 16.47 57.97
C ASP A 88 -43.78 17.77 57.45
N ALA A 89 -44.34 18.37 56.39
CA ALA A 89 -43.87 19.61 55.76
C ALA A 89 -45.03 20.32 55.04
N LEU A 90 -44.90 21.61 54.80
CA LEU A 90 -45.79 22.39 53.94
C LEU A 90 -45.05 22.79 52.67
N LEU A 91 -45.60 22.48 51.50
CA LEU A 91 -45.11 22.91 50.19
C LEU A 91 -46.09 23.94 49.63
N VAL A 92 -45.63 25.16 49.44
CA VAL A 92 -46.45 26.29 48.95
C VAL A 92 -46.06 26.60 47.51
N LEU A 93 -47.03 26.58 46.59
CA LEU A 93 -46.83 27.16 45.26
C LEU A 93 -46.99 28.67 45.33
N CYS A 94 -45.90 29.40 45.06
CA CYS A 94 -45.85 30.85 45.13
C CYS A 94 -46.02 31.44 43.73
N SER A 95 -47.07 32.25 43.59
CA SER A 95 -47.46 33.02 42.41
C SER A 95 -48.14 34.31 42.89
N PRO A 96 -48.31 35.34 42.04
CA PRO A 96 -49.11 36.51 42.40
C PRO A 96 -50.54 36.15 42.83
N ALA A 97 -51.12 35.08 42.27
CA ALA A 97 -52.44 34.57 42.64
C ALA A 97 -52.44 33.86 44.01
N ALA A 98 -51.34 33.21 44.40
CA ALA A 98 -51.17 32.63 45.73
C ALA A 98 -51.00 33.71 46.80
N LYS A 99 -50.24 34.78 46.53
CA LYS A 99 -50.11 35.93 47.43
C LYS A 99 -51.45 36.63 47.70
N ALA A 100 -52.31 36.72 46.69
CA ALA A 100 -53.66 37.29 46.82
C ALA A 100 -54.68 36.33 47.48
N SER A 101 -54.34 35.05 47.66
CA SER A 101 -55.26 34.04 48.18
C SER A 101 -55.26 34.04 49.71
N ARG A 102 -56.39 34.45 50.31
CA ARG A 102 -56.61 34.37 51.76
C ARG A 102 -56.51 32.95 52.32
N TRP A 103 -56.82 31.94 51.50
CA TRP A 103 -56.77 30.54 51.90
C TRP A 103 -55.33 30.04 52.02
N VAL A 104 -54.49 30.32 51.04
CA VAL A 104 -53.06 29.94 51.08
C VAL A 104 -52.37 30.59 52.27
N ASP A 105 -52.65 31.88 52.51
CA ASP A 105 -52.09 32.61 53.67
C ASP A 105 -52.56 32.01 55.01
N ALA A 106 -53.85 31.67 55.12
CA ALA A 106 -54.41 31.04 56.31
C ALA A 106 -53.87 29.61 56.56
N GLU A 107 -53.63 28.83 55.50
CA GLU A 107 -53.00 27.50 55.60
C GLU A 107 -51.56 27.58 56.09
N ILE A 108 -50.78 28.56 55.59
CA ILE A 108 -49.40 28.79 56.04
C ILE A 108 -49.38 29.22 57.51
N ALA A 109 -50.23 30.16 57.88
CA ALA A 109 -50.34 30.64 59.26
C ALA A 109 -50.73 29.50 60.21
N LEU A 110 -51.75 28.71 59.85
CA LEU A 110 -52.19 27.57 60.63
C LEU A 110 -51.12 26.47 60.72
N PHE A 111 -50.39 26.18 59.64
CA PHE A 111 -49.32 25.19 59.67
C PHE A 111 -48.20 25.61 60.62
N ARG A 112 -47.82 26.90 60.62
CA ARG A 112 -46.82 27.47 61.55
C ARG A 112 -47.30 27.44 63.00
N GLU A 113 -48.59 27.69 63.24
CA GLU A 113 -49.19 27.56 64.57
C GLU A 113 -49.17 26.12 65.08
N LEU A 114 -49.51 25.15 64.22
CA LEU A 114 -49.56 23.73 64.58
C LEU A 114 -48.16 23.10 64.69
N HIS A 115 -47.22 23.55 63.86
CA HIS A 115 -45.89 22.95 63.71
C HIS A 115 -44.81 24.04 63.47
N PRO A 116 -44.39 24.77 64.52
CA PRO A 116 -43.40 25.84 64.38
C PRO A 116 -42.04 25.34 63.87
N ASP A 117 -41.67 24.10 64.22
CA ASP A 117 -40.35 23.52 63.87
C ASP A 117 -40.33 22.79 62.52
N ARG A 118 -41.45 22.71 61.79
CA ARG A 118 -41.54 21.95 60.53
C ARG A 118 -41.28 22.83 59.31
N PRO A 119 -40.64 22.29 58.26
CA PRO A 119 -40.25 23.10 57.11
C PRO A 119 -41.46 23.55 56.27
N VAL A 120 -41.44 24.83 55.90
CA VAL A 120 -42.26 25.39 54.83
C VAL A 120 -41.37 25.64 53.61
N ILE A 121 -41.70 24.98 52.49
CA ILE A 121 -40.93 25.02 51.25
C ILE A 121 -41.69 25.88 50.25
N ALA A 122 -41.05 26.94 49.76
CA ALA A 122 -41.62 27.83 48.76
C ALA A 122 -41.24 27.34 47.36
N ALA A 123 -42.23 27.16 46.49
CA ALA A 123 -42.02 26.83 45.09
C ALA A 123 -42.47 28.01 44.23
N LEU A 124 -41.52 28.84 43.80
CA LEU A 124 -41.80 30.01 42.97
C LEU A 124 -42.08 29.55 41.53
N ILE A 125 -43.32 29.70 41.09
CA ILE A 125 -43.78 29.23 39.77
C ILE A 125 -44.02 30.37 38.78
N GLN A 126 -44.25 31.58 39.27
CA GLN A 126 -44.45 32.79 38.47
C GLN A 126 -44.14 34.02 39.31
N GLY A 127 -43.57 35.05 38.69
CA GLY A 127 -43.28 36.35 39.35
C GLY A 127 -42.02 36.32 40.20
N GLU A 128 -41.71 37.46 40.83
CA GLU A 128 -40.59 37.58 41.76
C GLU A 128 -41.04 37.24 43.20
N PRO A 129 -40.12 36.86 44.12
CA PRO A 129 -40.46 36.54 45.51
C PRO A 129 -41.28 37.64 46.20
N ALA A 130 -40.92 38.91 45.97
CA ALA A 130 -41.61 40.06 46.54
C ALA A 130 -43.10 40.13 46.13
N ASP A 131 -43.45 39.67 44.93
CA ASP A 131 -44.79 39.76 44.37
C ASP A 131 -45.60 38.46 44.51
N SER A 132 -44.95 37.38 44.93
CA SER A 132 -45.51 36.03 44.84
C SER A 132 -45.54 35.27 46.17
N PHE A 133 -44.83 35.75 47.19
CA PHE A 133 -44.82 35.12 48.51
C PHE A 133 -45.97 35.67 49.37
N PRO A 134 -46.86 34.80 49.89
CA PRO A 134 -47.88 35.21 50.84
C PRO A 134 -47.28 35.83 52.11
N PRO A 135 -47.91 36.84 52.73
CA PRO A 135 -47.40 37.48 53.95
C PRO A 135 -47.07 36.49 55.08
N ALA A 136 -47.90 35.47 55.29
CA ALA A 136 -47.68 34.45 56.31
C ALA A 136 -46.41 33.62 56.09
N LEU A 137 -45.86 33.57 54.87
CA LEU A 137 -44.59 32.92 54.55
C LEU A 137 -43.38 33.76 54.98
N LEU A 138 -43.55 35.09 55.04
CA LEU A 138 -42.53 36.06 55.43
C LEU A 138 -42.63 36.48 56.90
N ALA A 139 -43.64 35.98 57.63
CA ALA A 139 -43.82 36.28 59.05
C ALA A 139 -42.62 35.80 59.88
N ARG A 140 -42.18 36.66 60.82
CA ARG A 140 -41.05 36.41 61.71
C ARG A 140 -41.41 35.40 62.79
N ASP A 141 -40.45 34.56 63.16
CA ASP A 141 -40.53 33.68 64.34
C ASP A 141 -40.66 34.54 65.62
N PRO A 142 -41.28 34.06 66.72
CA PRO A 142 -41.22 34.68 68.06
C PRO A 142 -39.83 35.20 68.51
N ASP A 143 -38.72 34.63 68.02
CA ASP A 143 -37.35 35.07 68.33
C ASP A 143 -36.79 36.15 67.36
N GLY A 144 -37.62 36.69 66.46
CA GLY A 144 -37.27 37.82 65.59
C GLY A 144 -36.39 37.50 64.37
N VAL A 145 -36.11 36.22 64.11
CA VAL A 145 -35.34 35.76 62.94
C VAL A 145 -36.25 35.62 61.72
N GLU A 146 -35.84 36.17 60.58
CA GLU A 146 -36.48 35.93 59.28
C GLU A 146 -36.14 34.50 58.82
N GLN A 147 -37.11 33.60 58.87
CA GLN A 147 -36.97 32.27 58.25
C GLN A 147 -37.10 32.45 56.72
N GLU A 148 -35.99 32.57 56.01
CA GLU A 148 -36.00 32.47 54.55
C GLU A 148 -36.52 31.07 54.16
N PRO A 149 -37.69 30.96 53.51
CA PRO A 149 -38.20 29.66 53.11
C PRO A 149 -37.28 29.07 52.03
N ILE A 150 -37.08 27.75 52.05
CA ILE A 150 -36.31 27.07 51.00
C ILE A 150 -37.05 27.29 49.67
N ALA A 151 -36.55 28.21 48.84
CA ALA A 151 -37.17 28.60 47.59
C ALA A 151 -36.65 27.73 46.43
N ALA A 152 -37.56 26.98 45.81
CA ALA A 152 -37.34 26.28 44.55
C ALA A 152 -37.91 27.12 43.40
N ASP A 153 -37.05 27.64 42.53
CA ASP A 153 -37.44 28.60 41.48
C ASP A 153 -37.61 27.91 40.12
N PHE A 154 -38.85 27.82 39.64
CA PHE A 154 -39.17 27.14 38.39
C PHE A 154 -38.89 27.98 37.13
N HIS A 155 -38.43 29.24 37.25
CA HIS A 155 -38.02 30.04 36.09
C HIS A 155 -36.82 29.40 35.38
N PRO A 156 -36.82 29.34 34.03
CA PRO A 156 -35.74 28.71 33.25
C PRO A 156 -34.34 29.30 33.52
N ASP A 157 -34.26 30.60 33.78
CA ASP A 157 -33.00 31.34 33.98
C ASP A 157 -32.46 31.25 35.42
N ARG A 158 -33.19 30.57 36.31
CA ARG A 158 -32.85 30.37 37.73
C ARG A 158 -32.55 28.88 37.97
N ASP A 159 -33.39 28.15 38.70
CA ASP A 159 -33.17 26.71 38.89
C ASP A 159 -33.71 25.89 37.70
N GLY A 160 -34.73 26.38 37.03
CA GLY A 160 -35.47 25.63 36.01
C GLY A 160 -36.16 24.38 36.59
N ALA A 161 -36.98 23.73 35.76
CA ALA A 161 -37.88 22.68 36.24
C ALA A 161 -37.19 21.46 36.88
N LYS A 162 -35.96 21.12 36.46
CA LYS A 162 -35.24 19.95 36.98
C LYS A 162 -34.64 20.22 38.35
N LEU A 163 -33.92 21.33 38.52
CA LEU A 163 -33.23 21.64 39.77
C LEU A 163 -34.22 22.10 40.85
N ALA A 164 -35.25 22.89 40.49
CA ALA A 164 -36.32 23.29 41.40
C ALA A 164 -37.01 22.08 42.04
N ARG A 165 -37.34 21.06 41.24
CA ARG A 165 -37.90 19.79 41.74
C ARG A 165 -36.97 19.08 42.72
N LEU A 166 -35.66 19.02 42.44
CA LEU A 166 -34.70 18.40 43.35
C LEU A 166 -34.49 19.21 44.63
N LYS A 167 -34.57 20.54 44.57
CA LYS A 167 -34.59 21.41 45.76
C LYS A 167 -35.80 21.14 46.65
N ILE A 168 -36.98 20.90 46.07
CA ILE A 168 -38.16 20.47 46.83
C ILE A 168 -37.91 19.11 47.50
N VAL A 169 -37.34 18.14 46.79
CA VAL A 169 -36.98 16.83 47.40
C VAL A 169 -35.98 17.02 48.53
N ALA A 170 -34.96 17.85 48.37
CA ALA A 170 -34.00 18.19 49.42
C ALA A 170 -34.69 18.85 50.63
N GLY A 171 -35.59 19.82 50.39
CA GLY A 171 -36.40 20.49 51.39
C GLY A 171 -37.35 19.55 52.13
N LEU A 172 -37.90 18.53 51.47
CA LEU A 172 -38.79 17.55 52.10
C LEU A 172 -38.03 16.50 52.91
N THR A 173 -36.80 16.14 52.49
CA THR A 173 -36.07 14.99 53.06
C THR A 173 -34.93 15.37 53.99
N GLY A 174 -34.44 16.62 53.94
CA GLY A 174 -33.28 17.06 54.73
C GLY A 174 -31.94 16.61 54.15
N VAL A 175 -31.93 16.03 52.95
CA VAL A 175 -30.71 15.62 52.26
C VAL A 175 -30.17 16.80 51.45
N ALA A 176 -28.85 16.99 51.48
CA ALA A 176 -28.20 18.06 50.72
C ALA A 176 -28.38 17.85 49.20
N LEU A 177 -28.63 18.93 48.46
CA LEU A 177 -29.00 18.91 47.04
C LEU A 177 -27.91 18.24 46.16
N ASP A 178 -26.65 18.46 46.50
CA ASP A 178 -25.47 17.86 45.87
C ASP A 178 -25.47 16.32 45.99
N GLN A 179 -25.90 15.77 47.12
CA GLN A 179 -26.01 14.33 47.36
C GLN A 179 -27.10 13.68 46.49
N ILE A 180 -28.16 14.43 46.15
CA ILE A 180 -29.24 13.97 45.27
C ILE A 180 -28.81 14.00 43.79
N ILE A 181 -27.94 14.93 43.39
CA ILE A 181 -27.52 15.15 42.00
C ILE A 181 -26.40 14.17 41.54
N GLN A 182 -25.51 13.72 42.43
CA GLN A 182 -24.25 13.04 42.04
C GLN A 182 -24.35 11.53 41.71
N ARG A 183 -25.02 11.12 40.62
CA ARG A 183 -24.77 9.75 40.09
C ARG A 183 -24.86 9.50 38.60
N ASP A 184 -25.57 10.30 37.81
CA ASP A 184 -25.62 10.06 36.36
C ASP A 184 -24.30 10.44 35.66
N ALA A 185 -23.68 11.54 36.06
CA ALA A 185 -22.38 11.97 35.53
C ALA A 185 -21.26 10.96 35.82
N GLN A 186 -21.19 10.39 37.02
CA GLN A 186 -20.13 9.44 37.39
C GLN A 186 -20.24 8.08 36.68
N ARG A 187 -21.46 7.59 36.39
CA ARG A 187 -21.64 6.34 35.64
C ARG A 187 -21.29 6.51 34.17
N GLN A 188 -21.68 7.62 33.56
CA GLN A 188 -21.34 7.94 32.19
C GLN A 188 -19.82 8.15 32.03
N LEU A 189 -19.19 8.88 32.95
CA LEU A 189 -17.73 9.09 32.92
C LEU A 189 -16.95 7.77 32.99
N ARG A 190 -17.33 6.84 33.88
CA ARG A 190 -16.66 5.53 33.96
C ARG A 190 -16.85 4.66 32.72
N ARG A 191 -18.04 4.71 32.09
CA ARG A 191 -18.30 3.99 30.83
C ARG A 191 -17.50 4.60 29.69
N VAL A 192 -17.46 5.92 29.58
CA VAL A 192 -16.66 6.63 28.57
C VAL A 192 -15.18 6.31 28.75
N ILE A 193 -14.64 6.36 29.98
CA ILE A 193 -13.24 5.99 30.27
C ILE A 193 -12.93 4.54 29.86
N GLY A 194 -13.83 3.59 30.14
CA GLY A 194 -13.64 2.19 29.75
C GLY A 194 -13.62 2.00 28.23
N VAL A 195 -14.54 2.68 27.51
CA VAL A 195 -14.60 2.63 26.04
C VAL A 195 -13.39 3.32 25.41
N THR A 196 -12.99 4.50 25.89
CA THR A 196 -11.81 5.20 25.37
C THR A 196 -10.53 4.42 25.62
N PHE A 197 -10.38 3.80 26.79
CA PHE A 197 -9.25 2.91 27.08
C PHE A 197 -9.21 1.72 26.11
N LEU A 198 -10.35 1.07 25.84
CA LEU A 198 -10.43 -0.03 24.88
C LEU A 198 -10.08 0.42 23.46
N LEU A 199 -10.57 1.58 23.02
CA LEU A 199 -10.24 2.15 21.71
C LEU A 199 -8.75 2.49 21.59
N VAL A 200 -8.15 3.04 22.64
CA VAL A 200 -6.71 3.31 22.68
C VAL A 200 -5.90 2.01 22.62
N LEU A 201 -6.30 0.97 23.36
CA LEU A 201 -5.65 -0.34 23.29
C LEU A 201 -5.76 -0.96 21.89
N LEU A 202 -6.94 -0.88 21.26
CA LEU A 202 -7.14 -1.38 19.91
C LEU A 202 -6.30 -0.60 18.88
N ALA A 203 -6.22 0.73 19.02
CA ALA A 203 -5.37 1.57 18.19
C ALA A 203 -3.87 1.25 18.37
N LEU A 204 -3.42 1.03 19.61
CA LEU A 204 -2.04 0.63 19.92
C LEU A 204 -1.73 -0.76 19.36
N PHE A 205 -2.64 -1.72 19.49
CA PHE A 205 -2.50 -3.05 18.93
C PHE A 205 -2.41 -3.00 17.39
N MET A 206 -3.28 -2.22 16.76
CA MET A 206 -3.24 -2.01 15.31
C MET A 206 -1.94 -1.34 14.87
N ALA A 207 -1.44 -0.34 15.61
CA ALA A 207 -0.16 0.30 15.34
C ALA A 207 1.01 -0.68 15.47
N LEU A 208 1.02 -1.53 16.50
CA LEU A 208 2.03 -2.59 16.68
C LEU A 208 1.99 -3.61 15.54
N MET A 209 0.80 -4.04 15.13
CA MET A 209 0.63 -4.96 14.00
C MET A 209 1.11 -4.34 12.68
N LEU A 210 0.84 -3.05 12.44
CA LEU A 210 1.35 -2.33 11.27
C LEU A 210 2.89 -2.27 11.27
N VAL A 211 3.50 -1.98 12.43
CA VAL A 211 4.97 -1.99 12.57
C VAL A 211 5.54 -3.38 12.34
N PHE A 212 4.90 -4.43 12.87
CA PHE A 212 5.31 -5.81 12.65
C PHE A 212 5.26 -6.19 11.17
N VAL A 213 4.15 -5.90 10.47
CA VAL A 213 3.99 -6.17 9.02
C VAL A 213 5.01 -5.37 8.21
N ALA A 214 5.23 -4.10 8.54
CA ALA A 214 6.22 -3.26 7.86
C ALA A 214 7.65 -3.80 8.03
N ARG A 215 8.02 -4.23 9.25
CA ARG A 215 9.33 -4.85 9.50
C ARG A 215 9.48 -6.18 8.77
N ALA A 216 8.47 -7.04 8.82
CA ALA A 216 8.48 -8.32 8.11
C ALA A 216 8.65 -8.14 6.59
N ARG A 217 7.97 -7.16 5.99
CA ARG A 217 8.13 -6.80 4.57
C ARG A 217 9.54 -6.27 4.27
N SER A 218 10.05 -5.36 5.10
CA SER A 218 11.38 -4.78 4.91
C SER A 218 12.50 -5.82 5.04
N GLU A 219 12.39 -6.76 5.98
CA GLU A 219 13.34 -7.87 6.12
C GLU A 219 13.28 -8.82 4.91
N ALA A 220 12.09 -9.16 4.44
CA ALA A 220 11.92 -9.99 3.24
C ALA A 220 12.50 -9.31 1.98
N GLU A 221 12.29 -8.00 1.82
CA GLU A 221 12.88 -7.22 0.72
C GLU A 221 14.40 -7.20 0.79
N LYS A 222 14.98 -7.01 1.98
CA LYS A 222 16.44 -7.05 2.18
C LYS A 222 17.03 -8.42 1.84
N GLN A 223 16.41 -9.50 2.32
CA GLN A 223 16.85 -10.86 1.99
C GLN A 223 16.80 -11.13 0.49
N ARG A 224 15.71 -10.71 -0.19
CA ARG A 224 15.59 -10.79 -1.64
C ARG A 224 16.70 -10.00 -2.34
N GLN A 225 16.93 -8.75 -1.95
CA GLN A 225 17.97 -7.91 -2.54
C GLN A 225 19.37 -8.51 -2.36
N GLN A 226 19.66 -9.12 -1.20
CA GLN A 226 20.92 -9.81 -0.95
C GLN A 226 21.07 -11.06 -1.85
N ALA A 227 20.04 -11.90 -1.92
CA ALA A 227 20.05 -13.09 -2.77
C ALA A 227 20.18 -12.71 -4.25
N GLU A 228 19.42 -11.73 -4.72
CA GLU A 228 19.48 -11.24 -6.09
C GLU A 228 20.79 -10.50 -6.39
N GLY A 229 21.40 -9.83 -5.41
CA GLY A 229 22.72 -9.22 -5.54
C GLY A 229 23.82 -10.27 -5.76
N LEU A 230 23.74 -11.41 -5.07
CA LEU A 230 24.63 -12.55 -5.33
C LEU A 230 24.40 -13.14 -6.71
N ILE A 231 23.15 -13.26 -7.14
CA ILE A 231 22.80 -13.70 -8.50
C ILE A 231 23.34 -12.75 -9.56
N GLU A 232 23.24 -11.44 -9.33
CA GLU A 232 23.78 -10.42 -10.23
C GLU A 232 25.30 -10.61 -10.38
N PHE A 233 26.04 -10.67 -9.26
CA PHE A 233 27.48 -10.92 -9.26
C PHE A 233 27.86 -12.21 -10.00
N MET A 234 27.05 -13.27 -9.84
CA MET A 234 27.26 -14.54 -10.53
C MET A 234 27.07 -14.42 -12.06
N LEU A 235 26.14 -13.59 -12.52
CA LEU A 235 25.84 -13.39 -13.94
C LEU A 235 26.80 -12.43 -14.64
N THR A 236 27.36 -11.47 -13.93
CA THR A 236 28.29 -10.47 -14.47
C THR A 236 29.73 -10.89 -14.21
N ASP A 237 30.24 -10.61 -13.01
CA ASP A 237 31.65 -10.64 -12.67
C ASP A 237 32.23 -12.07 -12.67
N LEU A 238 31.49 -13.01 -12.08
CA LEU A 238 31.94 -14.40 -12.05
C LEU A 238 31.88 -15.01 -13.45
N ARG A 239 30.85 -14.66 -14.23
CA ARG A 239 30.71 -15.15 -15.59
C ARG A 239 31.86 -14.73 -16.48
N GLU A 240 32.17 -13.44 -16.49
CA GLU A 240 33.28 -12.88 -17.27
C GLU A 240 34.61 -13.58 -16.94
N LYS A 241 34.90 -13.77 -15.64
CA LYS A 241 36.12 -14.44 -15.19
C LYS A 241 36.17 -15.92 -15.61
N LEU A 242 35.06 -16.64 -15.48
CA LEU A 242 35.01 -18.07 -15.80
C LEU A 242 35.01 -18.34 -17.30
N GLU A 243 34.40 -17.46 -18.11
CA GLU A 243 34.52 -17.51 -19.57
C GLU A 243 35.97 -17.29 -20.01
N GLY A 244 36.67 -16.32 -19.40
CA GLY A 244 38.08 -16.04 -19.70
C GLY A 244 39.04 -17.20 -19.41
N VAL A 245 38.71 -18.09 -18.47
CA VAL A 245 39.50 -19.30 -18.15
C VAL A 245 38.91 -20.61 -18.71
N GLY A 246 37.86 -20.53 -19.53
CA GLY A 246 37.23 -21.68 -20.17
C GLY A 246 36.46 -22.62 -19.24
N ARG A 247 36.10 -22.20 -18.02
CA ARG A 247 35.41 -23.02 -17.00
C ARG A 247 33.88 -22.91 -17.09
N LEU A 248 33.35 -23.21 -18.27
CA LEU A 248 31.91 -23.17 -18.56
C LEU A 248 31.10 -24.20 -17.75
N ASP A 249 31.74 -25.27 -17.28
CA ASP A 249 31.16 -26.30 -16.40
C ASP A 249 30.67 -25.71 -15.07
N VAL A 250 31.45 -24.80 -14.49
CA VAL A 250 31.14 -24.14 -13.22
C VAL A 250 29.96 -23.17 -13.40
N LEU A 251 29.87 -22.48 -14.54
CA LEU A 251 28.77 -21.55 -14.85
C LEU A 251 27.41 -22.24 -14.87
N GLN A 252 27.33 -23.47 -15.37
CA GLN A 252 26.07 -24.20 -15.39
C GLN A 252 25.55 -24.48 -13.98
N THR A 253 26.44 -24.87 -13.07
CA THR A 253 26.08 -25.16 -11.68
C THR A 253 25.57 -23.91 -10.97
N VAL A 254 26.27 -22.80 -11.17
CA VAL A 254 25.91 -21.48 -10.63
C VAL A 254 24.55 -21.01 -11.17
N ASN A 255 24.34 -21.06 -12.49
CA ASN A 255 23.08 -20.64 -13.09
C ASN A 255 21.89 -21.51 -12.66
N LYS A 256 22.08 -22.83 -12.53
CA LYS A 256 21.05 -23.74 -11.99
C LYS A 256 20.69 -23.39 -10.55
N ARG A 257 21.67 -23.06 -9.70
CA ARG A 257 21.43 -22.61 -8.32
C ARG A 257 20.66 -21.29 -8.30
N ALA A 258 21.01 -20.35 -9.17
CA ALA A 258 20.32 -19.07 -9.31
C ALA A 258 18.86 -19.26 -9.78
N LEU A 259 18.58 -20.16 -10.73
CA LEU A 259 17.20 -20.50 -11.11
C LEU A 259 16.45 -21.23 -10.00
N GLY A 260 17.13 -22.06 -9.19
CA GLY A 260 16.55 -22.72 -8.02
C GLY A 260 15.91 -21.72 -7.05
N TYR A 261 16.57 -20.60 -6.78
CA TYR A 261 16.02 -19.51 -5.96
C TYR A 261 14.68 -18.98 -6.49
N TYR A 262 14.53 -18.82 -7.81
CA TYR A 262 13.27 -18.39 -8.41
C TYR A 262 12.22 -19.50 -8.47
N ALA A 263 12.64 -20.76 -8.65
CA ALA A 263 11.75 -21.91 -8.68
C ALA A 263 11.11 -22.21 -7.30
N GLU A 264 11.79 -21.84 -6.21
CA GLU A 264 11.27 -21.95 -4.84
C GLU A 264 10.24 -20.85 -4.49
N GLN A 265 10.05 -19.85 -5.34
CA GLN A 265 9.07 -18.78 -5.09
C GLN A 265 7.64 -19.30 -5.27
N PRO A 266 6.73 -19.09 -4.29
CA PRO A 266 5.35 -19.60 -4.37
C PRO A 266 4.55 -19.08 -5.56
N ASP A 267 4.83 -17.84 -5.96
CA ASP A 267 4.16 -17.15 -7.06
C ASP A 267 5.13 -16.24 -7.80
N LEU A 268 5.51 -16.63 -9.01
CA LEU A 268 6.37 -15.83 -9.88
C LEU A 268 5.68 -14.53 -10.35
N SER A 269 4.35 -14.50 -10.42
CA SER A 269 3.62 -13.31 -10.87
C SER A 269 3.59 -12.20 -9.82
N ALA A 270 3.81 -12.55 -8.54
CA ALA A 270 3.93 -11.61 -7.44
C ALA A 270 5.34 -11.01 -7.30
N LEU A 271 6.32 -11.49 -8.08
CA LEU A 271 7.68 -10.94 -8.04
C LEU A 271 7.75 -9.57 -8.74
N PRO A 272 8.63 -8.67 -8.27
CA PRO A 272 8.90 -7.42 -8.97
C PRO A 272 9.42 -7.66 -10.39
N ALA A 273 9.18 -6.69 -11.26
CA ALA A 273 9.66 -6.71 -12.64
C ALA A 273 11.18 -6.95 -12.72
N ASP A 274 11.98 -6.23 -11.94
CA ASP A 274 13.44 -6.39 -11.92
C ASP A 274 13.91 -7.81 -11.55
N SER A 275 13.17 -8.49 -10.68
CA SER A 275 13.45 -9.89 -10.30
C SER A 275 13.19 -10.83 -11.47
N LEU A 276 12.09 -10.60 -12.20
CA LEU A 276 11.75 -11.37 -13.40
C LEU A 276 12.72 -11.10 -14.55
N GLU A 277 13.22 -9.88 -14.70
CA GLU A 277 14.25 -9.55 -15.70
C GLU A 277 15.58 -10.23 -15.40
N ARG A 278 16.02 -10.26 -14.14
CA ARG A 278 17.20 -11.04 -13.72
C ARG A 278 17.02 -12.51 -14.08
N ARG A 279 15.85 -13.09 -13.76
CA ARG A 279 15.52 -14.46 -14.16
C ARG A 279 15.62 -14.68 -15.67
N ALA A 280 15.08 -13.77 -16.47
CA ALA A 280 15.17 -13.86 -17.94
C ALA A 280 16.62 -13.82 -18.44
N ARG A 281 17.50 -13.00 -17.84
CA ARG A 281 18.93 -12.97 -18.18
C ARG A 281 19.63 -14.29 -17.84
N ILE A 282 19.32 -14.92 -16.70
CA ILE A 282 19.87 -16.25 -16.36
C ILE A 282 19.47 -17.28 -17.40
N LEU A 283 18.18 -17.29 -17.78
CA LEU A 283 17.67 -18.20 -18.79
C LEU A 283 18.37 -17.98 -20.15
N GLN A 284 18.58 -16.74 -20.57
CA GLN A 284 19.34 -16.44 -21.79
C GLN A 284 20.80 -16.92 -21.68
N ALA A 285 21.46 -16.68 -20.56
CA ALA A 285 22.83 -17.12 -20.31
C ALA A 285 22.96 -18.65 -20.36
N MET A 286 22.03 -19.36 -19.72
CA MET A 286 21.96 -20.83 -19.77
C MET A 286 21.67 -21.34 -21.18
N GLY A 287 20.75 -20.69 -21.90
CA GLY A 287 20.44 -21.07 -23.27
C GLY A 287 21.65 -20.91 -24.20
N ALA A 288 22.42 -19.84 -24.03
CA ALA A 288 23.66 -19.63 -24.78
C ALA A 288 24.70 -20.72 -24.45
N ASP A 289 24.83 -21.11 -23.18
CA ASP A 289 25.74 -22.17 -22.76
C ASP A 289 25.33 -23.55 -23.28
N ASP A 290 24.03 -23.89 -23.21
CA ASP A 290 23.46 -25.13 -23.77
C ASP A 290 23.69 -25.17 -25.29
N PHE A 291 23.48 -24.05 -25.98
CA PHE A 291 23.70 -23.94 -27.41
C PHE A 291 25.18 -24.15 -27.78
N LYS A 292 26.11 -23.51 -27.06
CA LYS A 292 27.56 -23.69 -27.26
C LYS A 292 28.01 -25.15 -27.10
N ARG A 293 27.34 -25.93 -26.23
CA ARG A 293 27.61 -27.38 -26.05
C ARG A 293 26.92 -28.28 -27.08
N GLY A 294 26.14 -27.72 -27.99
CA GLY A 294 25.36 -28.46 -28.98
C GLY A 294 23.99 -28.95 -28.50
N ASP A 295 23.59 -28.65 -27.26
CA ASP A 295 22.23 -28.91 -26.77
C ASP A 295 21.26 -27.81 -27.21
N ALA A 296 20.96 -27.80 -28.50
CA ALA A 296 20.08 -26.80 -29.06
C ALA A 296 18.60 -27.02 -28.68
N ALA A 297 18.22 -28.18 -28.11
CA ALA A 297 16.88 -28.40 -27.58
C ALA A 297 16.73 -27.74 -26.19
N GLY A 298 17.70 -27.98 -25.29
CA GLY A 298 17.80 -27.28 -24.01
C GLY A 298 17.86 -25.76 -24.19
N ALA A 299 18.69 -25.29 -25.12
CA ALA A 299 18.79 -23.87 -25.43
C ALA A 299 17.45 -23.22 -25.81
N LEU A 300 16.69 -23.87 -26.70
CA LEU A 300 15.37 -23.37 -27.11
C LEU A 300 14.39 -23.30 -25.95
N ALA A 301 14.41 -24.28 -25.04
CA ALA A 301 13.54 -24.26 -23.87
C ALA A 301 13.85 -23.04 -22.97
N GLN A 302 15.13 -22.77 -22.71
CA GLN A 302 15.54 -21.62 -21.90
C GLN A 302 15.20 -20.30 -22.58
N PHE A 303 15.50 -20.16 -23.87
CA PHE A 303 15.21 -18.93 -24.64
C PHE A 303 13.70 -18.68 -24.78
N ALA A 304 12.89 -19.72 -24.96
CA ALA A 304 11.44 -19.58 -25.05
C ALA A 304 10.83 -19.10 -23.73
N GLU A 305 11.32 -19.61 -22.59
CA GLU A 305 10.87 -19.14 -21.28
C GLU A 305 11.34 -17.69 -21.01
N ALA A 306 12.59 -17.36 -21.37
CA ALA A 306 13.07 -15.97 -21.29
C ALA A 306 12.22 -15.02 -22.15
N TYR A 307 11.86 -15.45 -23.36
CA TYR A 307 10.99 -14.69 -24.26
C TYR A 307 9.61 -14.45 -23.63
N ARG A 308 8.98 -15.48 -23.04
CA ARG A 308 7.69 -15.35 -22.38
C ARG A 308 7.73 -14.32 -21.25
N VAL A 309 8.80 -14.33 -20.45
CA VAL A 309 9.00 -13.37 -19.36
C VAL A 309 9.19 -11.96 -19.89
N THR A 310 10.12 -11.74 -20.82
CA THR A 310 10.40 -10.39 -21.34
C THR A 310 9.24 -9.82 -22.15
N ALA A 311 8.48 -10.67 -22.85
CA ALA A 311 7.26 -10.26 -23.54
C ALA A 311 6.19 -9.73 -22.56
N ALA A 312 5.96 -10.44 -21.46
CA ALA A 312 5.01 -10.01 -20.43
C ALA A 312 5.43 -8.70 -19.76
N LEU A 313 6.73 -8.55 -19.43
CA LEU A 313 7.27 -7.34 -18.81
C LEU A 313 7.18 -6.13 -19.74
N ARG A 314 7.51 -6.30 -21.03
CA ARG A 314 7.35 -5.28 -22.05
C ARG A 314 5.88 -4.91 -22.27
N ALA A 315 4.96 -5.89 -22.26
CA ALA A 315 3.53 -5.58 -22.41
C ALA A 315 3.01 -4.69 -21.28
N ALA A 316 3.57 -4.81 -20.07
CA ALA A 316 3.22 -3.96 -18.93
C ALA A 316 3.81 -2.54 -19.01
N ASP A 317 4.92 -2.33 -19.73
CA ASP A 317 5.55 -1.02 -19.94
C ASP A 317 6.29 -1.01 -21.30
N PRO A 318 5.57 -0.69 -22.39
CA PRO A 318 6.07 -0.89 -23.75
C PRO A 318 7.20 0.06 -24.16
N ASP A 319 7.40 1.17 -23.44
CA ASP A 319 8.34 2.23 -23.80
C ASP A 319 9.58 2.27 -22.90
N ASP A 320 9.63 1.45 -21.84
CA ASP A 320 10.81 1.30 -20.96
C ASP A 320 12.01 0.74 -21.75
N PRO A 321 13.13 1.49 -21.89
CA PRO A 321 14.30 1.05 -22.64
C PRO A 321 14.89 -0.27 -22.13
N LYS A 322 14.85 -0.53 -20.83
CA LYS A 322 15.37 -1.76 -20.22
C LYS A 322 14.57 -2.97 -20.69
N ARG A 323 13.24 -2.84 -20.77
CA ARG A 323 12.33 -3.91 -21.20
C ARG A 323 12.38 -4.12 -22.70
N LEU A 324 12.50 -3.05 -23.47
CA LEU A 324 12.75 -3.11 -24.91
C LEU A 324 14.06 -3.85 -25.19
N PHE A 325 15.15 -3.51 -24.49
CA PHE A 325 16.44 -4.19 -24.61
C PHE A 325 16.34 -5.67 -24.21
N ALA A 326 15.77 -5.99 -23.05
CA ALA A 326 15.63 -7.38 -22.61
C ALA A 326 14.83 -8.24 -23.60
N HIS A 327 13.75 -7.70 -24.16
CA HIS A 327 12.95 -8.40 -25.16
C HIS A 327 13.66 -8.51 -26.52
N ALA A 328 14.43 -7.48 -26.92
CA ALA A 328 15.30 -7.51 -28.09
C ALA A 328 16.31 -8.68 -28.02
N GLN A 329 16.94 -8.90 -26.85
CA GLN A 329 17.83 -10.05 -26.64
C GLN A 329 17.11 -11.40 -26.78
N SER A 330 15.86 -11.50 -26.31
CA SER A 330 15.07 -12.73 -26.48
C SER A 330 14.72 -13.00 -27.95
N GLU A 331 14.38 -11.96 -28.73
CA GLU A 331 14.17 -12.08 -30.17
C GLU A 331 15.45 -12.51 -30.91
N PHE A 332 16.59 -11.93 -30.53
CA PHE A 332 17.90 -12.33 -31.06
C PHE A 332 18.19 -13.81 -30.83
N TRP A 333 18.12 -14.29 -29.59
CA TRP A 333 18.51 -15.67 -29.27
C TRP A 333 17.63 -16.72 -29.93
N LEU A 334 16.30 -16.51 -29.97
CA LEU A 334 15.40 -17.41 -30.70
C LEU A 334 15.70 -17.41 -32.21
N GLY A 335 15.92 -16.23 -32.79
CA GLY A 335 16.32 -16.11 -34.20
C GLY A 335 17.67 -16.75 -34.48
N TYR A 336 18.62 -16.64 -33.56
CA TYR A 336 19.98 -17.17 -33.70
C TYR A 336 20.01 -18.70 -33.71
N VAL A 337 19.23 -19.36 -32.86
CA VAL A 337 19.14 -20.83 -32.90
C VAL A 337 18.58 -21.32 -34.24
N ASP A 338 17.54 -20.66 -34.76
CA ASP A 338 16.98 -20.99 -36.07
C ASP A 338 17.97 -20.72 -37.20
N PHE A 339 18.69 -19.60 -37.13
CA PHE A 339 19.73 -19.22 -38.08
C PHE A 339 20.83 -20.27 -38.16
N MET A 340 21.37 -20.70 -37.02
CA MET A 340 22.44 -21.70 -36.95
C MET A 340 22.00 -23.10 -37.41
N ARG A 341 20.69 -23.39 -37.36
CA ARG A 341 20.09 -24.60 -37.92
C ARG A 341 19.67 -24.44 -39.39
N ASN A 342 20.09 -23.37 -40.05
CA ASN A 342 19.75 -23.00 -41.43
C ASN A 342 18.24 -22.82 -41.68
N ARG A 343 17.43 -22.60 -40.62
CA ARG A 343 15.99 -22.33 -40.69
C ARG A 343 15.73 -20.83 -40.90
N TYR A 344 16.26 -20.29 -41.99
CA TYR A 344 16.26 -18.84 -42.23
C TYR A 344 14.85 -18.22 -42.34
N ASP A 345 13.84 -18.98 -42.76
CA ASP A 345 12.45 -18.48 -42.81
C ASP A 345 11.86 -18.26 -41.41
N ALA A 346 12.29 -19.06 -40.43
CA ALA A 346 11.91 -18.90 -39.03
C ALA A 346 12.74 -17.80 -38.34
N ALA A 347 14.03 -17.69 -38.70
CA ALA A 347 14.95 -16.71 -38.11
C ALA A 347 14.66 -15.26 -38.55
N LEU A 348 14.32 -15.04 -39.82
CA LEU A 348 14.20 -13.69 -40.38
C LEU A 348 13.14 -12.81 -39.70
N PRO A 349 11.92 -13.29 -39.38
CA PRO A 349 10.94 -12.52 -38.62
C PRO A 349 11.46 -12.09 -37.24
N ARG A 350 12.20 -12.97 -36.55
CA ARG A 350 12.80 -12.70 -35.23
C ARG A 350 13.84 -11.60 -35.31
N PHE A 351 14.75 -11.67 -36.28
CA PHE A 351 15.75 -10.61 -36.48
C PHE A 351 15.14 -9.27 -36.92
N ARG A 352 14.03 -9.27 -37.66
CA ARG A 352 13.28 -8.04 -37.96
C ARG A 352 12.62 -7.44 -36.71
N SER A 353 12.05 -8.27 -35.83
CA SER A 353 11.54 -7.83 -34.52
C SER A 353 12.66 -7.20 -33.69
N TYR A 354 13.79 -7.90 -33.57
CA TYR A 354 14.99 -7.41 -32.90
C TYR A 354 15.48 -6.07 -33.47
N GLN A 355 15.54 -5.94 -34.81
CA GLN A 355 15.90 -4.69 -35.48
C GLN A 355 14.94 -3.55 -35.13
N SER A 356 13.63 -3.81 -35.13
CA SER A 356 12.61 -2.80 -34.81
C SER A 356 12.75 -2.28 -33.38
N LEU A 357 12.98 -3.18 -32.42
CA LEU A 357 13.21 -2.85 -31.02
C LEU A 357 14.50 -2.05 -30.84
N ALA A 358 15.60 -2.49 -31.45
CA ALA A 358 16.87 -1.77 -31.41
C ALA A 358 16.78 -0.36 -32.03
N GLN A 359 16.00 -0.20 -33.11
CA GLN A 359 15.72 1.12 -33.68
C GLN A 359 14.91 2.01 -32.72
N GLN A 360 13.97 1.44 -31.96
CA GLN A 360 13.22 2.19 -30.94
C GLN A 360 14.16 2.67 -29.83
N LEU A 361 15.03 1.79 -29.33
CA LEU A 361 16.06 2.13 -28.34
C LEU A 361 16.98 3.26 -28.82
N VAL A 362 17.47 3.17 -30.05
CA VAL A 362 18.29 4.23 -30.67
C VAL A 362 17.54 5.55 -30.81
N ARG A 363 16.24 5.52 -31.11
CA ARG A 363 15.43 6.75 -31.18
C ARG A 363 15.24 7.38 -29.80
N GLN A 364 15.05 6.57 -28.76
CA GLN A 364 14.87 7.04 -27.39
C GLN A 364 16.18 7.59 -26.80
N GLU A 365 17.30 6.89 -27.02
CA GLU A 365 18.62 7.27 -26.52
C GLU A 365 19.69 7.28 -27.63
N PRO A 366 19.72 8.31 -28.51
CA PRO A 366 20.65 8.35 -29.65
C PRO A 366 22.14 8.40 -29.28
N GLY A 367 22.46 8.74 -28.02
CA GLY A 367 23.81 8.76 -27.48
C GLY A 367 24.26 7.42 -26.88
N ASN A 368 23.36 6.45 -26.73
CA ASN A 368 23.67 5.16 -26.13
C ASN A 368 24.32 4.23 -27.15
N ARG A 369 25.65 4.07 -27.04
CA ARG A 369 26.46 3.24 -27.93
C ARG A 369 25.99 1.78 -27.96
N ALA A 370 25.55 1.23 -26.81
CA ALA A 370 25.15 -0.16 -26.71
C ALA A 370 23.94 -0.43 -27.62
N TYR A 371 22.96 0.47 -27.63
CA TYR A 371 21.77 0.34 -28.48
C TYR A 371 22.09 0.43 -29.98
N TRP A 372 23.04 1.28 -30.36
CA TRP A 372 23.54 1.30 -31.74
C TRP A 372 24.24 -0.01 -32.13
N ARG A 373 24.98 -0.63 -31.20
CA ARG A 373 25.63 -1.94 -31.42
C ARG A 373 24.59 -3.04 -31.62
N GLU A 374 23.54 -3.09 -30.79
CA GLU A 374 22.42 -4.03 -30.98
C GLU A 374 21.73 -3.85 -32.34
N LEU A 375 21.52 -2.59 -32.79
CA LEU A 375 20.97 -2.32 -34.12
C LEU A 375 21.89 -2.86 -35.23
N GLY A 376 23.21 -2.66 -35.08
CA GLY A 376 24.21 -3.19 -35.99
C GLY A 376 24.20 -4.73 -36.05
N TYR A 377 24.03 -5.40 -34.91
CA TYR A 377 23.88 -6.85 -34.85
C TYR A 377 22.60 -7.34 -35.54
N ALA A 378 21.45 -6.70 -35.26
CA ALA A 378 20.19 -7.06 -35.91
C ALA A 378 20.27 -6.93 -37.44
N GLN A 379 20.76 -5.80 -37.93
CA GLN A 379 20.99 -5.56 -39.36
C GLN A 379 21.99 -6.56 -39.95
N GLY A 380 23.04 -6.87 -39.19
CA GLY A 380 24.07 -7.82 -39.59
C GLY A 380 23.56 -9.24 -39.79
N ASN A 381 22.66 -9.69 -38.91
CA ASN A 381 22.01 -11.00 -39.03
C ASN A 381 21.09 -11.06 -40.27
N ILE A 382 20.34 -9.99 -40.54
CA ILE A 382 19.49 -9.88 -41.73
C ILE A 382 20.33 -9.90 -43.01
N CYS A 383 21.40 -9.11 -43.06
CA CYS A 383 22.39 -9.11 -44.14
C CYS A 383 22.94 -10.51 -44.41
N THR A 384 23.31 -11.23 -43.34
CA THR A 384 23.86 -12.59 -43.45
C THR A 384 22.85 -13.57 -44.07
N ILE A 385 21.58 -13.51 -43.67
CA ILE A 385 20.51 -14.30 -44.28
C ILE A 385 20.34 -13.92 -45.76
N ALA A 386 20.35 -12.63 -46.10
CA ALA A 386 20.19 -12.15 -47.47
C ALA A 386 21.33 -12.64 -48.39
N VAL A 387 22.58 -12.59 -47.93
CA VAL A 387 23.74 -13.14 -48.63
C VAL A 387 23.59 -14.66 -48.82
N THR A 388 23.21 -15.38 -47.76
CA THR A 388 23.08 -16.85 -47.82
C THR A 388 21.98 -17.30 -48.78
N ARG A 389 20.91 -16.52 -48.91
CA ARG A 389 19.81 -16.75 -49.88
C ARG A 389 20.12 -16.29 -51.30
N ASN A 390 21.34 -15.79 -51.55
CA ASN A 390 21.73 -15.20 -52.82
C ASN A 390 20.79 -14.05 -53.28
N ALA A 391 20.28 -13.27 -52.33
CA ALA A 391 19.33 -12.18 -52.59
C ALA A 391 20.04 -10.91 -53.07
N GLY A 392 20.88 -11.04 -54.11
CA GLY A 392 21.77 -10.03 -54.70
C GLY A 392 21.62 -8.57 -54.23
N ALA A 393 20.74 -7.81 -54.87
CA ALA A 393 20.56 -6.38 -54.59
C ALA A 393 20.05 -6.09 -53.15
N GLN A 394 19.20 -6.96 -52.61
CA GLN A 394 18.70 -6.84 -51.24
C GLN A 394 19.81 -7.09 -50.22
N ALA A 395 20.68 -8.08 -50.47
CA ALA A 395 21.84 -8.34 -49.65
C ALA A 395 22.78 -7.13 -49.59
N LEU A 396 23.06 -6.50 -50.74
CA LEU A 396 23.89 -5.30 -50.78
C LEU A 396 23.30 -4.15 -49.93
N LYS A 397 21.98 -3.93 -50.03
CA LYS A 397 21.26 -2.92 -49.24
C LYS A 397 21.35 -3.21 -47.74
N ASP A 398 21.05 -4.44 -47.33
CA ASP A 398 21.02 -4.81 -45.91
C ASP A 398 22.42 -4.80 -45.29
N CYS A 399 23.44 -5.26 -46.02
CA CYS A 399 24.82 -5.25 -45.57
C CYS A 399 25.41 -3.83 -45.51
N SER A 400 25.06 -2.97 -46.47
CA SER A 400 25.45 -1.55 -46.44
C SER A 400 24.88 -0.83 -45.21
N ALA A 401 23.61 -1.05 -44.88
CA ALA A 401 23.00 -0.50 -43.67
C ALA A 401 23.69 -1.00 -42.39
N ALA A 402 23.99 -2.29 -42.31
CA ALA A 402 24.70 -2.88 -41.17
C ALA A 402 26.10 -2.30 -40.99
N LEU A 403 26.85 -2.13 -42.10
CA LEU A 403 28.18 -1.54 -42.09
C LEU A 403 28.14 -0.08 -41.63
N ALA A 404 27.26 0.74 -42.20
CA ALA A 404 27.13 2.15 -41.83
C ALA A 404 26.81 2.35 -40.34
N THR A 405 25.94 1.49 -39.78
CA THR A 405 25.65 1.48 -38.34
C THR A 405 26.88 1.12 -37.52
N MET A 406 27.62 0.08 -37.88
CA MET A 406 28.81 -0.34 -37.12
C MET A 406 29.97 0.66 -37.24
N GLU A 407 30.12 1.33 -38.39
CA GLU A 407 31.07 2.45 -38.54
C GLU A 407 30.72 3.59 -37.58
N ARG A 408 29.43 3.87 -37.35
CA ARG A 408 28.99 4.84 -36.35
C ARG A 408 29.34 4.36 -34.93
N VAL A 409 29.07 3.10 -34.60
CA VAL A 409 29.41 2.50 -33.30
C VAL A 409 30.92 2.61 -33.04
N HIS A 410 31.75 2.30 -34.03
CA HIS A 410 33.21 2.44 -33.95
C HIS A 410 33.65 3.89 -33.75
N ARG A 411 33.04 4.87 -34.43
CA ARG A 411 33.32 6.30 -34.17
C ARG A 411 32.99 6.73 -32.73
N MET A 412 32.02 6.09 -32.08
CA MET A 412 31.67 6.36 -30.67
C MET A 412 32.66 5.73 -29.68
N ALA A 413 33.42 4.72 -30.09
CA ALA A 413 34.42 4.03 -29.26
C ALA A 413 35.57 3.46 -30.12
N PRO A 414 36.46 4.31 -30.67
CA PRO A 414 37.45 3.89 -31.65
C PRO A 414 38.54 2.97 -31.07
N GLY A 415 38.75 2.97 -29.76
CA GLY A 415 39.75 2.14 -29.07
C GLY A 415 39.21 0.81 -28.50
N ASP A 416 37.94 0.48 -28.77
CA ASP A 416 37.33 -0.76 -28.26
C ASP A 416 37.61 -1.93 -29.25
N PRO A 417 38.41 -2.94 -28.87
CA PRO A 417 38.83 -4.00 -29.76
C PRO A 417 37.67 -4.91 -30.19
N ASP A 418 36.65 -5.08 -29.35
CA ASP A 418 35.48 -5.90 -29.70
C ASP A 418 34.64 -5.21 -30.77
N ILE A 419 34.49 -3.88 -30.69
CA ILE A 419 33.82 -3.11 -31.75
C ILE A 419 34.63 -3.09 -33.04
N ALA A 420 35.96 -3.01 -32.95
CA ALA A 420 36.82 -3.11 -34.13
C ALA A 420 36.63 -4.48 -34.82
N ALA A 421 36.58 -5.58 -34.05
CA ALA A 421 36.30 -6.91 -34.58
C ALA A 421 34.89 -7.00 -35.21
N ASP A 422 33.87 -6.42 -34.57
CA ASP A 422 32.52 -6.34 -35.13
C ASP A 422 32.49 -5.58 -36.48
N LEU A 423 33.24 -4.48 -36.60
CA LEU A 423 33.37 -3.70 -37.83
C LEU A 423 34.09 -4.50 -38.93
N ALA A 424 35.18 -5.20 -38.59
CA ALA A 424 35.86 -6.09 -39.52
C ALA A 424 34.91 -7.17 -40.07
N ASN A 425 34.08 -7.76 -39.22
CA ASN A 425 33.03 -8.70 -39.62
C ASN A 425 31.99 -8.04 -40.54
N ARG A 426 31.59 -6.77 -40.32
CA ARG A 426 30.68 -6.08 -41.25
C ARG A 426 31.31 -5.86 -42.63
N HIS A 427 32.59 -5.51 -42.71
CA HIS A 427 33.31 -5.44 -43.98
C HIS A 427 33.37 -6.79 -44.70
N ALA A 428 33.52 -7.89 -43.96
CA ALA A 428 33.47 -9.25 -44.51
C ALA A 428 32.13 -9.54 -45.22
N TRP A 429 31.01 -9.27 -44.56
CA TRP A 429 29.68 -9.51 -45.13
C TRP A 429 29.37 -8.58 -46.30
N MET A 430 29.79 -7.31 -46.23
CA MET A 430 29.66 -6.38 -47.36
C MET A 430 30.45 -6.86 -48.59
N ALA A 431 31.67 -7.40 -48.39
CA ALA A 431 32.44 -7.99 -49.46
C ALA A 431 31.74 -9.19 -50.12
N ASP A 432 31.11 -10.05 -49.32
CA ASP A 432 30.37 -11.20 -49.84
C ASP A 432 29.12 -10.76 -50.61
N ALA A 433 28.40 -9.75 -50.13
CA ALA A 433 27.27 -9.17 -50.86
C ALA A 433 27.70 -8.57 -52.22
N LEU A 434 28.81 -7.81 -52.26
CA LEU A 434 29.38 -7.27 -53.50
C LEU A 434 29.80 -8.38 -54.47
N ARG A 435 30.41 -9.44 -53.95
CA ARG A 435 30.79 -10.60 -54.76
C ARG A 435 29.58 -11.30 -55.39
N LEU A 436 28.43 -11.36 -54.71
CA LEU A 436 27.19 -11.90 -55.31
C LEU A 436 26.67 -11.03 -56.46
N GLN A 437 27.07 -9.76 -56.53
CA GLN A 437 26.78 -8.86 -57.64
C GLN A 437 27.85 -8.88 -58.75
N GLY A 438 28.89 -9.71 -58.62
CA GLY A 438 30.01 -9.76 -59.55
C GLY A 438 30.99 -8.59 -59.37
N GLU A 439 30.85 -7.79 -58.30
CA GLU A 439 31.71 -6.64 -58.01
C GLU A 439 32.99 -7.06 -57.27
N ASP A 440 33.76 -7.99 -57.85
CA ASP A 440 34.94 -8.59 -57.19
C ASP A 440 36.01 -7.57 -56.78
N ALA A 441 36.21 -6.51 -57.57
CA ALA A 441 37.14 -5.43 -57.24
C ALA A 441 36.69 -4.63 -56.00
N ALA A 442 35.39 -4.30 -55.90
CA ALA A 442 34.85 -3.61 -54.74
C ALA A 442 34.85 -4.53 -53.50
N ALA A 443 34.52 -5.81 -53.68
CA ALA A 443 34.62 -6.83 -52.64
C ALA A 443 36.05 -6.93 -52.08
N LEU A 444 37.07 -6.89 -52.96
CA LEU A 444 38.47 -6.92 -52.55
C LEU A 444 38.84 -5.70 -51.68
N GLN A 445 38.31 -4.50 -52.00
CA GLN A 445 38.55 -3.31 -51.18
C GLN A 445 37.95 -3.46 -49.77
N GLN A 446 36.75 -4.04 -49.65
CA GLN A 446 36.14 -4.30 -48.35
C GLN A 446 36.95 -5.34 -47.54
N ARG A 447 37.46 -6.41 -48.20
CA ARG A 447 38.34 -7.38 -47.53
C ARG A 447 39.69 -6.78 -47.09
N LYS A 448 40.23 -5.80 -47.82
CA LYS A 448 41.42 -5.06 -47.38
C LYS A 448 41.15 -4.27 -46.10
N ARG A 449 40.03 -3.54 -46.03
CA ARG A 449 39.61 -2.82 -44.81
C ARG A 449 39.41 -3.77 -43.62
N GLN A 450 38.76 -4.91 -43.85
CA GLN A 450 38.68 -5.99 -42.86
C GLN A 450 40.09 -6.39 -42.38
N GLY A 451 41.02 -6.61 -43.32
CA GLY A 451 42.38 -7.02 -43.04
C GLY A 451 43.18 -6.01 -42.22
N GLU A 452 43.10 -4.73 -42.56
CA GLU A 452 43.77 -3.64 -41.83
C GLU A 452 43.36 -3.62 -40.35
N ILE A 453 42.06 -3.78 -40.07
CA ILE A 453 41.55 -3.85 -38.69
C ILE A 453 42.09 -5.09 -37.97
N LEU A 454 41.99 -6.27 -38.58
CA LEU A 454 42.43 -7.52 -37.96
C LEU A 454 43.95 -7.55 -37.72
N GLN A 455 44.74 -6.97 -38.62
CA GLN A 455 46.18 -6.83 -38.43
C GLN A 455 46.52 -5.91 -37.25
N SER A 456 45.77 -4.81 -37.08
CA SER A 456 45.93 -3.96 -35.89
C SER A 456 45.60 -4.73 -34.62
N LEU A 457 44.49 -5.46 -34.59
CA LEU A 457 44.10 -6.27 -33.43
C LEU A 457 45.12 -7.36 -33.09
N LEU A 458 45.68 -8.04 -34.10
CA LEU A 458 46.74 -9.03 -33.92
C LEU A 458 48.08 -8.43 -33.48
N LYS A 459 48.34 -7.16 -33.81
CA LYS A 459 49.52 -6.46 -33.31
C LYS A 459 49.39 -6.19 -31.82
N ASP A 460 48.20 -5.85 -31.37
CA ASP A 460 47.90 -5.52 -29.97
C ASP A 460 47.76 -6.79 -29.10
N ASP A 461 47.14 -7.85 -29.63
CA ASP A 461 47.06 -9.18 -29.00
C ASP A 461 47.50 -10.31 -29.95
N PRO A 462 48.82 -10.57 -30.08
CA PRO A 462 49.35 -11.57 -31.00
C PRO A 462 48.98 -13.03 -30.68
N LYS A 463 48.48 -13.30 -29.47
CA LYS A 463 48.11 -14.66 -29.04
C LYS A 463 46.61 -14.94 -29.21
N ASN A 464 45.84 -13.97 -29.68
CA ASN A 464 44.42 -14.14 -29.89
C ASN A 464 44.14 -15.07 -31.07
N ALA A 465 43.77 -16.32 -30.77
CA ALA A 465 43.43 -17.31 -31.79
C ALA A 465 42.21 -16.90 -32.63
N GLY A 466 41.27 -16.14 -32.04
CA GLY A 466 40.10 -15.61 -32.74
C GLY A 466 40.48 -14.61 -33.83
N TYR A 467 41.29 -13.61 -33.50
CA TYR A 467 41.78 -12.63 -34.48
C TYR A 467 42.64 -13.28 -35.56
N LEU A 468 43.46 -14.29 -35.19
CA LEU A 468 44.28 -15.03 -36.16
C LEU A 468 43.41 -15.84 -37.13
N GLN A 469 42.35 -16.48 -36.63
CA GLN A 469 41.38 -17.18 -37.45
C GLN A 469 40.67 -16.23 -38.41
N ASP A 470 40.19 -15.08 -37.94
CA ASP A 470 39.50 -14.11 -38.79
C ASP A 470 40.43 -13.54 -39.88
N TRP A 471 41.71 -13.32 -39.54
CA TRP A 471 42.71 -12.85 -40.48
C TRP A 471 43.04 -13.91 -41.55
N MET A 472 43.20 -15.17 -41.14
CA MET A 472 43.32 -16.32 -42.05
C MET A 472 42.14 -16.38 -43.04
N LEU A 473 40.90 -16.22 -42.54
CA LEU A 473 39.69 -16.22 -43.37
C LEU A 473 39.62 -15.02 -44.33
N ALA A 474 40.08 -13.84 -43.89
CA ALA A 474 40.18 -12.65 -44.73
C ALA A 474 41.19 -12.87 -45.87
N ARG A 475 42.40 -13.38 -45.57
CA ARG A 475 43.42 -13.76 -46.56
C ARG A 475 42.91 -14.79 -47.56
N TYR A 476 42.25 -15.84 -47.07
CA TYR A 476 41.60 -16.82 -47.94
C TYR A 476 40.57 -16.17 -48.87
N SER A 477 39.71 -15.30 -48.35
CA SER A 477 38.68 -14.63 -49.15
C SER A 477 39.29 -13.70 -50.20
N MET A 478 40.33 -12.94 -49.83
CA MET A 478 41.10 -12.09 -50.76
C MET A 478 41.80 -12.93 -51.84
N SER A 479 42.39 -14.08 -51.51
CA SER A 479 43.02 -14.96 -52.49
C SER A 479 42.02 -15.38 -53.58
N LYS A 480 40.78 -15.72 -53.19
CA LYS A 480 39.73 -16.08 -54.14
C LYS A 480 39.27 -14.92 -55.02
N LEU A 481 39.29 -13.69 -54.51
CA LEU A 481 38.92 -12.49 -55.26
C LEU A 481 40.03 -12.12 -56.24
N LEU A 482 41.29 -12.12 -55.79
CA LEU A 482 42.46 -11.87 -56.63
C LEU A 482 42.56 -12.89 -57.77
N HIS A 483 42.31 -14.17 -57.50
CA HIS A 483 42.30 -15.19 -58.55
C HIS A 483 41.22 -14.94 -59.60
N ALA A 484 40.00 -14.57 -59.18
CA ALA A 484 38.91 -14.22 -60.11
C ALA A 484 39.23 -12.96 -60.95
N LEU A 485 40.01 -12.04 -60.39
CA LEU A 485 40.51 -10.84 -61.07
C LEU A 485 41.76 -11.11 -61.94
N GLY A 486 42.25 -12.36 -62.02
CA GLY A 486 43.43 -12.74 -62.80
C GLY A 486 44.78 -12.47 -62.11
N GLU A 487 44.79 -11.99 -60.87
CA GLU A 487 45.99 -11.74 -60.07
C GLU A 487 46.50 -13.02 -59.37
N THR A 488 46.71 -14.09 -60.14
CA THR A 488 46.98 -15.45 -59.62
C THR A 488 48.19 -15.53 -58.71
N GLN A 489 49.29 -14.83 -59.01
CA GLN A 489 50.50 -14.89 -58.16
C GLN A 489 50.23 -14.33 -56.75
N ARG A 490 49.53 -13.20 -56.65
CA ARG A 490 49.16 -12.61 -55.36
C ARG A 490 48.12 -13.46 -54.64
N ALA A 491 47.22 -14.09 -55.39
CA ALA A 491 46.26 -15.03 -54.82
C ALA A 491 46.95 -16.22 -54.14
N GLU A 492 47.91 -16.86 -54.82
CA GLU A 492 48.68 -17.99 -54.27
C GLU A 492 49.54 -17.58 -53.06
N MET A 493 50.12 -16.37 -53.07
CA MET A 493 50.85 -15.84 -51.92
C MET A 493 49.94 -15.71 -50.67
N LEU A 494 48.77 -15.08 -50.79
CA LEU A 494 47.82 -14.99 -49.68
C LEU A 494 47.30 -16.35 -49.23
N ARG A 495 47.17 -17.30 -50.18
CA ARG A 495 46.77 -18.68 -49.90
C ARG A 495 47.82 -19.42 -49.07
N ALA A 496 49.10 -19.20 -49.35
CA ALA A 496 50.22 -19.73 -48.58
C ALA A 496 50.30 -19.11 -47.18
N GLU A 497 50.17 -17.79 -47.05
CA GLU A 497 50.13 -17.12 -45.74
C GLU A 497 48.97 -17.62 -44.86
N ALA A 498 47.77 -17.79 -45.44
CA ALA A 498 46.63 -18.36 -44.72
C ALA A 498 46.86 -19.82 -44.30
N ARG A 499 47.69 -20.59 -45.02
CA ARG A 499 48.09 -21.95 -44.61
C ARG A 499 49.00 -21.91 -43.38
N GLU A 500 49.95 -21.00 -43.35
CA GLU A 500 50.81 -20.82 -42.18
C GLU A 500 49.99 -20.41 -40.95
N ASP A 501 48.99 -19.54 -41.13
CA ASP A 501 48.08 -19.16 -40.04
C ASP A 501 47.29 -20.36 -39.49
N VAL A 502 46.69 -21.18 -40.36
CA VAL A 502 45.91 -22.34 -39.91
C VAL A 502 46.78 -23.41 -39.28
N ASP A 503 48.02 -23.58 -39.75
CA ASP A 503 48.98 -24.51 -39.14
C ASP A 503 49.34 -24.06 -37.72
N ARG A 504 49.51 -22.75 -37.48
CA ARG A 504 49.70 -22.18 -36.12
C ARG A 504 48.47 -22.39 -35.24
N LEU A 505 47.27 -22.20 -35.79
CA LEU A 505 46.01 -22.45 -35.07
C LEU A 505 45.91 -23.92 -34.64
N VAL A 506 46.06 -24.86 -35.58
CA VAL A 506 46.03 -26.32 -35.30
C VAL A 506 47.10 -26.72 -34.29
N ALA A 507 48.30 -26.13 -34.34
CA ALA A 507 49.34 -26.40 -33.36
C ALA A 507 48.96 -25.94 -31.94
N SER A 508 48.15 -24.89 -31.80
CA SER A 508 47.70 -24.35 -30.51
C SER A 508 46.54 -25.13 -29.88
N ASP A 509 45.66 -25.72 -30.71
CA ASP A 509 44.60 -26.64 -30.29
C ASP A 509 44.41 -27.73 -31.35
N PRO A 510 45.11 -28.87 -31.21
CA PRO A 510 45.05 -29.97 -32.17
C PRO A 510 43.68 -30.65 -32.26
N ASP A 511 42.87 -30.55 -31.20
CA ASP A 511 41.57 -31.22 -31.13
C ASP A 511 40.48 -30.44 -31.86
N ASN A 512 40.69 -29.12 -32.07
CA ASN A 512 39.79 -28.26 -32.84
C ASN A 512 39.58 -28.79 -34.27
N ASN A 513 38.38 -29.35 -34.50
CA ASN A 513 38.04 -29.97 -35.78
C ASN A 513 37.87 -28.93 -36.89
N ASP A 514 37.39 -27.72 -36.58
CA ASP A 514 37.15 -26.67 -37.56
C ASP A 514 38.47 -26.20 -38.18
N TRP A 515 39.52 -26.03 -37.36
CA TRP A 515 40.85 -25.67 -37.84
C TRP A 515 41.46 -26.77 -38.72
N ARG A 516 41.28 -28.05 -38.36
CA ARG A 516 41.71 -29.17 -39.21
C ARG A 516 40.96 -29.23 -40.55
N VAL A 517 39.66 -28.88 -40.56
CA VAL A 517 38.88 -28.74 -41.81
C VAL A 517 39.44 -27.61 -42.67
N TRP A 518 39.73 -26.45 -42.07
CA TRP A 518 40.33 -25.32 -42.79
C TRP A 518 41.73 -25.62 -43.32
N GLN A 519 42.56 -26.34 -42.56
CA GLN A 519 43.87 -26.80 -42.99
C GLN A 519 43.77 -27.64 -44.27
N ARG A 520 42.90 -28.65 -44.28
CA ARG A 520 42.62 -29.46 -45.50
C ARG A 520 42.01 -28.65 -46.64
N LYS A 521 41.20 -27.64 -46.33
CA LYS A 521 40.61 -26.78 -47.35
C LYS A 521 41.64 -25.86 -47.97
N LEU A 522 42.61 -25.38 -47.21
CA LEU A 522 43.68 -24.50 -47.66
C LEU A 522 44.71 -25.24 -48.53
N THR A 523 44.90 -26.56 -48.38
CA THR A 523 45.81 -27.37 -49.24
C THR A 523 45.29 -27.61 -50.64
N ARG A 524 43.99 -27.41 -50.88
CA ARG A 524 43.43 -27.49 -52.24
C ARG A 524 43.90 -26.32 -53.09
N PRO A 525 44.31 -26.56 -54.36
CA PRO A 525 44.70 -25.49 -55.27
C PRO A 525 43.55 -24.51 -55.50
N LEU A 526 43.88 -23.27 -55.86
CA LEU A 526 42.87 -22.32 -56.32
C LEU A 526 42.27 -22.86 -57.63
N ALA A 527 40.98 -23.16 -57.60
CA ALA A 527 40.23 -23.57 -58.77
C ALA A 527 39.41 -22.40 -59.29
N ASN A 528 39.40 -22.22 -60.61
CA ASN A 528 38.42 -21.38 -61.26
C ASN A 528 37.02 -21.92 -60.98
N ARG A 529 36.07 -21.06 -60.59
CA ARG A 529 34.65 -21.42 -60.70
C ARG A 529 34.34 -21.52 -62.20
N ARG A 530 34.42 -22.72 -62.76
CA ARG A 530 33.70 -23.08 -63.98
C ARG A 530 32.97 -24.37 -63.71
N GLU A 531 31.65 -24.27 -63.90
CA GLU A 531 30.56 -25.26 -63.76
C GLU A 531 29.88 -25.31 -62.39
#